data_AF-A0A1E7H3U8-F1
#
_entry.id   AF-A0A1E7H3U8-F1
#
_cell.length_a   1.000
_cell.length_b   1.000
_cell.length_c   1.000
_cell.angle_alpha   90.00
_cell.angle_beta   90.00
_cell.angle_gamma   90.00
#
_symmetry.space_group_name_H-M   'P 1'
#
loop_
_entity.id
_entity.type
_entity.pdbx_description
1 polymer ?
#
loop_
_entity_poly.entity_id
_entity_poly.type
_entity_poly.pdbx_seq_one_letter_code
_entity_poly.pdbx_strand_id
1 'polypeptide(L)'
;MAVMAAGCATSPKVTRMDVAENVDLSGRWNDTDSRMVSEAMISDCLGKPWLNRFFQEHQGKPPVVIVQSVSNRSHEHINTQLFTKDLERAFINSGMVDVVASKDERKELREERTEHTLGFTNAETSKSFGKEIGADFALQGSINTAKDQVKGKYLIFYQVNLELVNLESNRKAWIGEKKIKKLVERPGVKW
;
A
#
# COMPACT_ATOMS: atom_id res chain seq x y z
N MET A 1 -35.44 -23.30 46.10
CA MET A 1 -35.14 -23.48 44.66
C MET A 1 -33.96 -22.60 44.32
N ALA A 2 -32.83 -23.19 43.94
CA ALA A 2 -31.65 -22.45 43.49
C ALA A 2 -31.73 -22.29 41.96
N VAL A 3 -31.71 -21.06 41.48
CA VAL A 3 -31.67 -20.74 40.04
C VAL A 3 -30.19 -20.71 39.63
N MET A 4 -29.74 -21.72 38.89
CA MET A 4 -28.42 -21.70 38.26
C MET A 4 -28.48 -20.82 37.01
N ALA A 5 -27.81 -19.67 37.05
CA ALA A 5 -27.57 -18.85 35.88
C ALA A 5 -26.43 -19.49 35.05
N ALA A 6 -26.80 -20.21 33.99
CA ALA A 6 -25.84 -20.68 33.00
C ALA A 6 -25.41 -19.50 32.10
N GLY A 7 -24.29 -18.86 32.44
CA GLY A 7 -23.65 -17.88 31.58
C GLY A 7 -23.09 -18.56 30.34
N CYS A 8 -23.74 -18.41 29.18
CA CYS A 8 -23.16 -18.76 27.90
C CYS A 8 -22.03 -17.78 27.58
N ALA A 9 -20.80 -18.15 27.88
CA ALA A 9 -19.63 -17.50 27.30
C ALA A 9 -19.63 -17.79 25.79
N THR A 10 -20.22 -16.90 24.99
CA THR A 10 -20.11 -16.95 23.53
C THR A 10 -18.69 -16.56 23.15
N SER A 11 -17.82 -17.55 23.05
CA SER A 11 -16.50 -17.37 22.43
C SER A 11 -16.70 -16.92 20.98
N PRO A 12 -15.94 -15.93 20.48
CA PRO A 12 -16.04 -15.51 19.09
C PRO A 12 -15.71 -16.68 18.17
N LYS A 13 -16.60 -16.97 17.22
CA LYS A 13 -16.38 -17.99 16.20
C LYS A 13 -15.38 -17.46 15.18
N VAL A 14 -14.13 -17.95 15.24
CA VAL A 14 -13.08 -17.62 14.27
C VAL A 14 -13.16 -18.63 13.12
N THR A 15 -13.34 -18.15 11.90
CA THR A 15 -13.25 -18.97 10.68
C THR A 15 -12.18 -18.36 9.79
N ARG A 16 -11.19 -19.17 9.37
CA ARG A 16 -10.18 -18.74 8.42
C ARG A 16 -10.81 -18.75 7.02
N MET A 17 -10.64 -17.67 6.29
CA MET A 17 -11.17 -17.50 4.94
C MET A 17 -10.00 -17.30 3.96
N ASP A 18 -10.25 -17.52 2.67
CA ASP A 18 -9.26 -17.25 1.64
C ASP A 18 -9.08 -15.73 1.49
N VAL A 19 -7.85 -15.27 1.26
CA VAL A 19 -7.51 -13.84 1.13
C VAL A 19 -8.09 -13.23 -0.15
N ALA A 20 -8.39 -14.04 -1.17
CA ALA A 20 -9.03 -13.59 -2.40
C ALA A 20 -10.54 -13.43 -2.27
N GLU A 21 -11.15 -13.88 -1.18
CA GLU A 21 -12.59 -13.77 -0.95
C GLU A 21 -12.96 -12.33 -0.55
N ASN A 22 -13.79 -11.69 -1.37
CA ASN A 22 -14.21 -10.31 -1.14
C ASN A 22 -15.28 -10.26 -0.04
N VAL A 23 -14.88 -10.01 1.20
CA VAL A 23 -15.80 -9.83 2.33
C VAL A 23 -15.82 -8.36 2.76
N ASP A 24 -16.98 -7.72 2.64
CA ASP A 24 -17.18 -6.36 3.15
C ASP A 24 -18.15 -6.36 4.33
N LEU A 25 -17.60 -6.24 5.53
CA LEU A 25 -18.37 -6.24 6.77
C LEU A 25 -18.93 -4.86 7.12
N SER A 26 -18.19 -3.79 6.82
CA SER A 26 -18.47 -2.45 7.36
C SER A 26 -18.46 -1.34 6.31
N GLY A 27 -18.24 -1.64 5.03
CA GLY A 27 -18.04 -0.66 3.96
C GLY A 27 -16.80 0.21 4.11
N ARG A 28 -15.96 -0.08 5.12
CA ARG A 28 -14.70 0.59 5.36
C ARG A 28 -13.65 0.18 4.34
N TRP A 29 -12.55 0.92 4.31
CA TRP A 29 -11.39 0.53 3.50
C TRP A 29 -10.86 -0.82 4.00
N ASN A 30 -10.70 -1.77 3.09
CA ASN A 30 -10.16 -3.08 3.40
C ASN A 30 -8.97 -3.47 2.50
N ASP A 31 -8.42 -4.65 2.74
CA ASP A 31 -7.36 -5.27 1.98
C ASP A 31 -7.73 -5.47 0.50
N THR A 32 -8.99 -5.81 0.22
CA THR A 32 -9.51 -5.94 -1.14
C THR A 32 -9.45 -4.61 -1.89
N ASP A 33 -9.92 -3.52 -1.29
CA ASP A 33 -9.85 -2.17 -1.88
C ASP A 33 -8.39 -1.78 -2.14
N SER A 34 -7.52 -2.02 -1.16
CA SER A 34 -6.08 -1.74 -1.22
C SER A 34 -5.41 -2.42 -2.40
N ARG A 35 -5.63 -3.72 -2.56
CA ARG A 35 -5.09 -4.52 -3.65
C ARG A 35 -5.63 -4.05 -5.00
N MET A 36 -6.96 -3.91 -5.15
CA MET A 36 -7.58 -3.48 -6.40
C MET A 36 -7.12 -2.10 -6.85
N VAL A 37 -7.00 -1.14 -5.93
CA VAL A 37 -6.51 0.20 -6.24
C VAL A 37 -5.05 0.16 -6.65
N SER A 38 -4.22 -0.60 -5.92
CA SER A 38 -2.79 -0.70 -6.21
C SER A 38 -2.55 -1.30 -7.60
N GLU A 39 -3.15 -2.45 -7.90
CA GLU A 39 -3.03 -3.11 -9.21
C GLU A 39 -3.47 -2.19 -10.35
N ALA A 40 -4.64 -1.55 -10.22
CA ALA A 40 -5.17 -0.66 -11.26
C ALA A 40 -4.30 0.59 -11.47
N MET A 41 -3.83 1.21 -10.38
CA MET A 41 -3.04 2.44 -10.44
C MET A 41 -1.63 2.19 -10.96
N ILE A 42 -0.99 1.10 -10.53
CA ILE A 42 0.34 0.74 -11.04
C ILE A 42 0.25 0.33 -12.51
N SER A 43 -0.77 -0.44 -12.90
CA SER A 43 -0.99 -0.77 -14.31
C SER A 43 -1.18 0.49 -15.17
N ASP A 44 -1.99 1.46 -14.72
CA ASP A 44 -2.15 2.74 -15.42
C ASP A 44 -0.84 3.54 -15.52
N CYS A 45 -0.08 3.61 -14.42
CA CYS A 45 1.20 4.31 -14.33
C CYS A 45 2.22 3.74 -15.32
N LEU A 46 2.41 2.41 -15.32
CA LEU A 46 3.37 1.73 -16.18
C LEU A 46 2.95 1.74 -17.66
N GLY A 47 1.65 1.84 -17.93
CA GLY A 47 1.12 1.98 -19.30
C GLY A 47 1.34 3.37 -19.93
N LYS A 48 1.94 4.33 -19.22
CA LYS A 48 2.14 5.69 -19.74
C LYS A 48 3.49 5.90 -20.45
N PRO A 49 3.60 6.91 -21.34
CA PRO A 49 4.80 7.14 -22.14
C PRO A 49 6.10 7.41 -21.37
N TRP A 50 6.04 7.81 -20.09
CA TRP A 50 7.25 8.12 -19.32
C TRP A 50 8.18 6.91 -19.21
N LEU A 51 7.63 5.70 -19.05
CA LEU A 51 8.39 4.48 -18.88
C LEU A 51 9.17 4.13 -20.15
N ASN A 52 8.50 4.16 -21.30
CA ASN A 52 9.14 3.91 -22.60
C ASN A 52 10.22 4.95 -22.92
N ARG A 53 9.98 6.24 -22.58
CA ARG A 53 11.02 7.28 -22.74
C ARG A 53 12.23 7.00 -21.86
N PHE A 54 12.01 6.62 -20.60
CA PHE A 54 13.10 6.27 -19.70
C PHE A 54 13.94 5.11 -20.24
N PHE A 55 13.30 4.04 -20.72
CA PHE A 55 14.00 2.91 -21.33
C PHE A 55 14.84 3.32 -22.54
N GLN A 56 14.33 4.20 -23.40
CA GLN A 56 15.07 4.69 -24.57
C GLN A 56 16.28 5.53 -24.16
N GLU A 57 16.14 6.37 -23.14
CA GLU A 57 17.20 7.24 -22.63
C GLU A 57 18.28 6.46 -21.85
N HIS A 58 17.92 5.33 -21.24
CA HIS A 58 18.78 4.55 -20.32
C HIS A 58 19.15 3.16 -20.85
N GLN A 59 19.14 2.97 -22.18
CA GLN A 59 19.57 1.72 -22.84
C GLN A 59 18.82 0.47 -22.32
N GLY A 60 17.52 0.62 -22.04
CA GLY A 60 16.65 -0.45 -21.58
C GLY A 60 16.80 -0.81 -20.09
N LYS A 61 17.60 -0.08 -19.31
CA LYS A 61 17.65 -0.28 -17.86
C LYS A 61 16.31 0.08 -17.22
N PRO A 62 15.79 -0.75 -16.29
CA PRO A 62 14.58 -0.43 -15.54
C PRO A 62 14.79 0.82 -14.69
N PRO A 63 13.78 1.71 -14.59
CA PRO A 63 13.84 2.82 -13.66
C PRO A 63 13.77 2.30 -12.23
N VAL A 64 14.50 2.97 -11.35
CA VAL A 64 14.49 2.70 -9.93
C VAL A 64 13.44 3.60 -9.27
N VAL A 65 12.48 3.00 -8.57
CA VAL A 65 11.37 3.70 -7.93
C VAL A 65 11.45 3.52 -6.42
N ILE A 66 11.27 4.61 -5.67
CA ILE A 66 10.98 4.55 -4.25
C ILE A 66 9.49 4.82 -4.02
N VAL A 67 8.81 3.95 -3.27
CA VAL A 67 7.45 4.23 -2.82
C VAL A 67 7.54 4.95 -1.47
N GLN A 68 7.00 6.15 -1.42
CA GLN A 68 6.91 6.95 -0.21
C GLN A 68 5.63 6.61 0.55
N SER A 69 5.60 6.94 1.84
CA SER A 69 4.42 6.76 2.68
C SER A 69 3.21 7.51 2.10
N VAL A 70 2.10 6.78 1.93
CA VAL A 70 0.84 7.37 1.48
C VAL A 70 0.19 8.14 2.64
N SER A 71 -0.20 9.38 2.38
CA SER A 71 -0.86 10.22 3.38
C SER A 71 -2.32 9.83 3.56
N ASN A 72 -2.74 9.58 4.81
CA ASN A 72 -4.14 9.40 5.14
C ASN A 72 -4.80 10.76 5.39
N ARG A 73 -5.72 11.17 4.50
CA ARG A 73 -6.56 12.37 4.61
C ARG A 73 -8.03 12.02 4.79
N SER A 74 -8.29 10.83 5.34
CA SER A 74 -9.63 10.35 5.65
C SER A 74 -10.00 10.64 7.09
N HIS A 75 -11.30 10.51 7.40
CA HIS A 75 -11.79 10.46 8.78
C HIS A 75 -11.65 9.06 9.42
N GLU A 76 -11.05 8.10 8.71
CA GLU A 76 -10.85 6.72 9.13
C GLU A 76 -9.38 6.47 9.48
N HIS A 77 -9.13 5.56 10.43
CA HIS A 77 -7.79 5.02 10.62
C HIS A 77 -7.49 3.95 9.55
N ILE A 78 -7.01 4.40 8.39
CA ILE A 78 -6.55 3.52 7.30
C ILE A 78 -5.10 3.14 7.55
N ASN A 79 -4.81 1.84 7.50
CA ASN A 79 -3.43 1.36 7.54
C ASN A 79 -2.75 1.62 6.19
N THR A 80 -2.14 2.80 6.06
CA THR A 80 -1.44 3.20 4.83
C THR A 80 -0.17 2.43 4.57
N GLN A 81 0.39 1.73 5.59
CA GLN A 81 1.54 0.85 5.38
C GLN A 81 1.15 -0.37 4.55
N LEU A 82 -0.02 -0.96 4.80
CA LEU A 82 -0.53 -2.08 4.00
C LEU A 82 -0.70 -1.64 2.54
N PHE A 83 -1.30 -0.46 2.31
CA PHE A 83 -1.47 0.09 0.98
C PHE A 83 -0.13 0.41 0.28
N THR A 84 0.83 0.97 1.01
CA THR A 84 2.20 1.21 0.49
C THR A 84 2.84 -0.10 0.04
N LYS A 85 2.70 -1.18 0.82
CA LYS A 85 3.22 -2.51 0.46
C LYS A 85 2.51 -3.14 -0.72
N ASP A 86 1.22 -2.90 -0.90
CA ASP A 86 0.50 -3.36 -2.09
C ASP A 86 0.97 -2.64 -3.36
N LEU A 87 1.28 -1.34 -3.28
CA LEU A 87 1.89 -0.58 -4.38
C LEU A 87 3.28 -1.08 -4.74
N GLU A 88 4.15 -1.29 -3.75
CA GLU A 88 5.49 -1.87 -3.95
C GLU A 88 5.38 -3.24 -4.62
N ARG A 89 4.50 -4.11 -4.11
CA ARG A 89 4.29 -5.45 -4.67
C ARG A 89 3.78 -5.39 -6.11
N ALA A 90 2.84 -4.49 -6.41
CA ALA A 90 2.33 -4.32 -7.77
C ALA A 90 3.43 -3.86 -8.75
N PHE A 91 4.34 -2.97 -8.32
CA PHE A 91 5.51 -2.61 -9.11
C PHE A 91 6.46 -3.78 -9.31
N ILE A 92 6.83 -4.49 -8.25
CA ILE A 92 7.75 -5.64 -8.33
C ILE A 92 7.19 -6.73 -9.24
N ASN A 93 5.90 -7.06 -9.08
CA ASN A 93 5.23 -8.07 -9.89
C ASN A 93 5.12 -7.69 -11.37
N SER A 94 5.20 -6.40 -11.70
CA SER A 94 5.21 -5.97 -13.11
C SER A 94 6.50 -6.35 -13.83
N GLY A 95 7.62 -6.48 -13.11
CA GLY A 95 8.96 -6.72 -13.68
C GLY A 95 9.51 -5.57 -14.52
N MET A 96 8.84 -4.41 -14.57
CA MET A 96 9.24 -3.28 -15.42
C MET A 96 10.10 -2.24 -14.71
N VAL A 97 10.13 -2.26 -13.38
CA VAL A 97 10.82 -1.28 -12.54
C VAL A 97 11.51 -1.97 -11.37
N ASP A 98 12.58 -1.38 -10.87
CA ASP A 98 13.20 -1.81 -9.61
C ASP A 98 12.63 -0.98 -8.47
N VAL A 99 12.29 -1.61 -7.34
CA VAL A 99 11.79 -0.91 -6.16
C VAL A 99 12.85 -0.95 -5.06
N VAL A 100 13.22 0.21 -4.54
CA VAL A 100 14.18 0.31 -3.42
C VAL A 100 13.48 0.42 -2.09
N ALA A 101 14.19 0.00 -1.04
CA ALA A 101 13.75 0.10 0.34
C ALA A 101 13.39 1.56 0.72
N SER A 102 12.32 1.68 1.50
CA SER A 102 11.85 2.95 2.04
C SER A 102 12.89 3.61 2.95
N LYS A 103 12.61 4.84 3.38
CA LYS A 103 13.52 5.57 4.29
C LYS A 103 13.77 4.80 5.59
N ASP A 104 12.72 4.23 6.17
CA ASP A 104 12.80 3.58 7.48
C ASP A 104 13.48 2.21 7.37
N GLU A 105 13.17 1.42 6.35
CA GLU A 105 13.84 0.14 6.06
C GLU A 105 15.34 0.32 5.78
N ARG A 106 15.72 1.39 5.08
CA ARG A 106 17.14 1.68 4.84
C ARG A 106 17.91 1.94 6.13
N LYS A 107 17.26 2.45 7.19
CA LYS A 107 17.90 2.64 8.48
C LYS A 107 18.26 1.29 9.09
N GLU A 108 17.30 0.37 9.16
CA GLU A 108 17.48 -1.00 9.67
C GLU A 108 18.54 -1.76 8.85
N LEU A 109 18.50 -1.65 7.51
CA LEU A 109 19.49 -2.31 6.64
C LEU A 109 20.92 -1.75 6.78
N ARG A 110 21.08 -0.49 7.20
CA ARG A 110 22.39 0.10 7.49
C ARG A 110 22.90 -0.35 8.86
N GLU A 111 22.02 -0.51 9.84
CA GLU A 111 22.33 -1.09 11.15
C GLU A 111 22.83 -2.53 10.97
N GLU A 112 22.11 -3.39 10.23
CA GLU A 112 22.53 -4.75 9.89
C GLU A 112 23.91 -4.80 9.21
N ARG A 113 24.15 -3.94 8.22
CA ARG A 113 25.46 -3.83 7.56
C ARG A 113 26.57 -3.40 8.52
N THR A 114 26.25 -2.57 9.50
CA THR A 114 27.21 -2.16 10.54
C THR A 114 27.59 -3.38 11.39
N GLU A 115 26.62 -4.20 11.79
CA GLU A 115 26.89 -5.45 12.52
C GLU A 115 27.78 -6.41 11.74
N HIS A 116 27.61 -6.52 10.41
CA HIS A 116 28.48 -7.35 9.57
C HIS A 116 29.95 -6.90 9.62
N THR A 117 30.19 -5.61 9.79
CA THR A 117 31.55 -5.04 9.89
C THR A 117 32.19 -5.17 11.26
N LEU A 118 31.44 -5.60 12.28
CA LEU A 118 31.96 -5.83 13.64
C LEU A 118 32.69 -7.19 13.79
N GLY A 119 32.84 -7.96 12.71
CA GLY A 119 33.65 -9.18 12.67
C GLY A 119 32.88 -10.48 12.96
N PHE A 120 31.56 -10.43 13.09
CA PHE A 120 30.71 -11.60 13.29
C PHE A 120 30.27 -12.28 11.98
N THR A 121 30.40 -11.58 10.84
CA THR A 121 29.99 -12.07 9.51
C THR A 121 31.21 -12.36 8.64
N ASN A 122 31.13 -13.42 7.83
CA ASN A 122 32.20 -13.77 6.88
C ASN A 122 32.53 -12.57 5.96
N ALA A 123 33.80 -12.15 5.96
CA ALA A 123 34.27 -11.00 5.20
C ALA A 123 34.04 -11.13 3.68
N GLU A 124 34.00 -12.34 3.12
CA GLU A 124 33.76 -12.57 1.69
C GLU A 124 32.31 -12.28 1.27
N THR A 125 31.35 -12.39 2.19
CA THR A 125 29.93 -12.16 1.92
C THR A 125 29.44 -10.79 2.39
N SER A 126 30.21 -10.11 3.23
CA SER A 126 29.93 -8.77 3.75
C SER A 126 29.71 -7.73 2.64
N LYS A 127 28.68 -6.89 2.80
CA LYS A 127 28.33 -5.85 1.83
C LYS A 127 28.93 -4.51 2.26
N SER A 128 29.60 -3.84 1.32
CA SER A 128 30.21 -2.53 1.56
C SER A 128 29.16 -1.41 1.68
N PHE A 129 29.44 -0.40 2.50
CA PHE A 129 28.68 0.86 2.53
C PHE A 129 28.78 1.63 1.21
N GLY A 130 27.86 2.57 0.98
CA GLY A 130 27.87 3.49 -0.17
C GLY A 130 27.39 2.90 -1.51
N LYS A 131 26.93 1.64 -1.53
CA LYS A 131 26.39 0.96 -2.73
C LYS A 131 24.86 0.92 -2.78
N GLU A 132 24.19 1.80 -2.03
CA GLU A 132 22.72 1.91 -2.12
C GLU A 132 22.34 2.53 -3.47
N ILE A 133 21.43 1.87 -4.17
CA ILE A 133 20.93 2.37 -5.45
C ILE A 133 20.04 3.58 -5.18
N GLY A 134 20.34 4.70 -5.86
CA GLY A 134 19.50 5.89 -5.85
C GLY A 134 18.24 5.66 -6.67
N ALA A 135 17.09 6.10 -6.16
CA ALA A 135 15.86 6.07 -6.94
C ALA A 135 15.86 7.20 -8.00
N ASP A 136 15.38 6.89 -9.19
CA ASP A 136 15.13 7.85 -10.26
C ASP A 136 13.78 8.56 -10.07
N PHE A 137 12.79 7.83 -9.54
CA PHE A 137 11.46 8.33 -9.30
C PHE A 137 10.97 8.02 -7.88
N ALA A 138 10.12 8.91 -7.36
CA ALA A 138 9.36 8.69 -6.15
C ALA A 138 7.86 8.59 -6.47
N LEU A 139 7.24 7.50 -6.05
CA LEU A 139 5.78 7.39 -6.01
C LEU A 139 5.29 7.91 -4.66
N GLN A 140 4.39 8.88 -4.68
CA GLN A 140 3.76 9.45 -3.49
C GLN A 140 2.26 9.58 -3.69
N GLY A 141 1.49 9.76 -2.62
CA GLY A 141 0.05 9.91 -2.77
C GLY A 141 -0.72 10.16 -1.49
N SER A 142 -2.04 10.18 -1.64
CA SER A 142 -2.98 10.34 -0.54
C SER A 142 -4.29 9.58 -0.75
N ILE A 143 -4.90 9.17 0.36
CA ILE A 143 -6.25 8.61 0.39
C ILE A 143 -7.16 9.64 1.08
N ASN A 144 -8.22 10.04 0.39
CA ASN A 144 -9.22 10.99 0.88
C ASN A 144 -10.57 10.28 0.98
N THR A 145 -11.40 10.68 1.95
CA THR A 145 -12.74 10.12 2.08
C THR A 145 -13.81 11.17 2.32
N ALA A 146 -14.99 10.89 1.79
CA ALA A 146 -16.22 11.62 2.10
C ALA A 146 -17.29 10.61 2.51
N LYS A 147 -17.92 10.83 3.65
CA LYS A 147 -19.02 10.00 4.15
C LYS A 147 -20.30 10.81 4.20
N ASP A 148 -21.36 10.26 3.64
CA ASP A 148 -22.72 10.79 3.71
C ASP A 148 -23.64 9.75 4.34
N GLN A 149 -24.53 10.16 5.24
CA GLN A 149 -25.33 9.22 6.04
C GLN A 149 -26.73 9.77 6.32
N VAL A 150 -27.75 8.96 6.00
CA VAL A 150 -29.16 9.23 6.33
C VAL A 150 -29.85 7.93 6.75
N LYS A 151 -30.50 7.93 7.92
CA LYS A 151 -31.44 6.90 8.42
C LYS A 151 -31.10 5.45 8.02
N GLY A 152 -30.08 4.86 8.65
CA GLY A 152 -29.72 3.44 8.47
C GLY A 152 -28.97 3.11 7.18
N LYS A 153 -28.79 4.09 6.28
CA LYS A 153 -27.96 3.99 5.08
C LYS A 153 -26.82 5.00 5.15
N TYR A 154 -25.65 4.61 4.68
CA TYR A 154 -24.57 5.55 4.46
C TYR A 154 -23.78 5.21 3.21
N LEU A 155 -23.26 6.26 2.60
CA LEU A 155 -22.38 6.23 1.46
C LEU A 155 -20.97 6.57 1.95
N ILE A 156 -19.98 5.77 1.58
CA ILE A 156 -18.57 6.15 1.71
C ILE A 156 -17.95 6.25 0.33
N PHE A 157 -17.34 7.39 0.07
CA PHE A 157 -16.55 7.67 -1.11
C PHE A 157 -15.07 7.73 -0.72
N TYR A 158 -14.23 6.97 -1.42
CA TYR A 158 -12.79 7.00 -1.32
C TYR A 158 -12.21 7.56 -2.62
N GLN A 159 -11.22 8.43 -2.50
CA GLN A 159 -10.45 8.96 -3.61
C GLN A 159 -8.96 8.82 -3.29
N VAL A 160 -8.30 8.00 -4.10
CA VAL A 160 -6.86 7.77 -4.03
C VAL A 160 -6.19 8.54 -5.16
N ASN A 161 -5.26 9.41 -4.80
CA ASN A 161 -4.45 10.18 -5.74
C ASN A 161 -3.00 9.74 -5.60
N LEU A 162 -2.37 9.31 -6.69
CA LEU A 162 -0.96 8.94 -6.73
C LEU A 162 -0.23 9.78 -7.78
N GLU A 163 1.04 10.08 -7.50
CA GLU A 163 1.91 10.87 -8.35
C GLU A 163 3.28 10.22 -8.43
N LEU A 164 3.83 10.11 -9.64
CA LEU A 164 5.20 9.68 -9.86
C LEU A 164 6.04 10.91 -10.21
N VAL A 165 7.06 11.18 -9.40
CA VAL A 165 7.91 12.37 -9.51
C VAL A 165 9.34 11.96 -9.81
N ASN A 166 9.96 12.53 -10.84
CA ASN A 166 11.38 12.37 -11.11
C ASN A 166 12.18 13.10 -10.02
N LEU A 167 13.08 12.39 -9.34
CA LEU A 167 13.77 12.90 -8.15
C LEU A 167 14.85 13.95 -8.47
N GLU A 168 15.43 13.91 -9.67
CA GLU A 168 16.45 14.87 -10.09
C GLU A 168 15.81 16.22 -10.50
N SER A 169 14.77 16.16 -11.33
CA SER A 169 14.14 17.35 -11.92
C SER A 169 12.89 17.85 -11.20
N ASN A 170 12.39 17.10 -10.21
CA ASN A 170 11.10 17.33 -9.52
C ASN A 170 9.88 17.37 -10.46
N ARG A 171 10.00 16.87 -11.69
CA ARG A 171 8.88 16.84 -12.64
C ARG A 171 7.97 15.66 -12.38
N LYS A 172 6.66 15.89 -12.41
CA LYS A 172 5.66 14.82 -12.40
C LYS A 172 5.72 14.07 -13.73
N ALA A 173 6.12 12.80 -13.68
CA ALA A 173 6.12 11.88 -14.81
C ALA A 173 4.74 11.27 -15.05
N TRP A 174 3.96 11.11 -13.97
CA TRP A 174 2.60 10.60 -14.01
C TRP A 174 1.78 11.11 -12.82
N ILE A 175 0.47 11.25 -13.03
CA ILE A 175 -0.53 11.47 -12.00
C ILE A 175 -1.74 10.60 -12.33
N GLY A 176 -2.26 9.93 -11.32
CA GLY A 176 -3.44 9.09 -11.46
C GLY A 176 -4.38 9.24 -10.29
N GLU A 177 -5.63 8.88 -10.55
CA GLU A 177 -6.70 8.90 -9.57
C GLU A 177 -7.53 7.62 -9.68
N LYS A 178 -7.88 7.05 -8.53
CA LYS A 178 -8.88 5.98 -8.43
C LYS A 178 -9.94 6.35 -7.40
N LYS A 179 -11.20 6.11 -7.76
CA LYS A 179 -12.36 6.37 -6.93
C LYS A 179 -13.08 5.06 -6.60
N ILE A 180 -13.49 4.92 -5.35
CA ILE A 180 -14.34 3.84 -4.86
C ILE A 180 -15.55 4.46 -4.18
N LYS A 181 -16.74 3.94 -4.46
CA LYS A 181 -17.99 4.39 -3.84
C LYS A 181 -18.74 3.18 -3.31
N LYS A 182 -18.99 3.14 -2.00
CA LYS A 182 -19.66 2.05 -1.31
C LYS A 182 -20.95 2.55 -0.68
N LEU A 183 -22.06 1.85 -0.94
CA LEU A 183 -23.34 2.06 -0.26
C LEU A 183 -23.49 0.96 0.79
N VAL A 184 -23.73 1.34 2.03
CA VAL A 184 -23.97 0.41 3.11
C VAL A 184 -25.37 0.61 3.67
N GLU A 185 -26.13 -0.48 3.72
CA GLU A 185 -27.45 -0.52 4.31
C GLU A 185 -27.41 -1.39 5.55
N ARG A 186 -27.82 -0.86 6.71
CA ARG A 186 -28.02 -1.67 7.91
C ARG A 186 -29.44 -2.22 7.86
N PRO A 187 -29.66 -3.55 7.73
CA PRO A 187 -30.99 -4.10 7.94
C PRO A 187 -31.43 -3.76 9.37
N GLY A 188 -32.65 -3.23 9.50
CA GLY A 188 -33.23 -2.92 10.79
C GLY A 188 -33.27 -4.18 11.65
N VAL A 189 -32.78 -4.09 12.89
CA VAL A 189 -32.91 -5.19 13.85
C VAL A 189 -34.41 -5.40 14.09
N LYS A 190 -34.95 -6.53 13.62
CA LYS A 190 -36.23 -7.04 14.10
C LYS A 190 -35.93 -7.74 15.43
N TRP A 191 -36.44 -7.15 16.50
CA TRP A 191 -36.45 -7.71 17.85
C TRP A 191 -37.52 -8.80 17.93
#